data_AF-A0A3S0ZNU0-F1
#
_entry.id   AF-A0A3S0ZNU0-F1
#
_cell.length_a   1.000
_cell.length_b   1.000
_cell.length_c   1.000
_cell.angle_alpha   90.00
_cell.angle_beta   90.00
_cell.angle_gamma   90.00
#
_symmetry.space_group_name_H-M   'P 1'
#
loop_
_entity.id
_entity.type
_entity.pdbx_description
1 polymer ?
#
loop_
_entity_poly.entity_id
_entity_poly.type
_entity_poly.pdbx_seq_one_letter_code
_entity_poly.pdbx_strand_id
1 'polypeptide(L)'
;MKNLSSLILVVLAISVLFVSAGCSSAGKAEEDIQNYVSSLYPGWTIQGEPQVMHYDSDGDGYVSVDVRIKSDSTGEEKMLALSCTKLGSLDSGCKARVGGMSQN
;
A
#
# COMPACT_ATOMS: atom_id res chain seq x y z
N MET A 1 39.60 28.23 -0.49
CA MET A 1 38.98 26.89 -0.62
C MET A 1 38.21 26.51 0.64
N LYS A 2 37.17 27.28 1.04
CA LYS A 2 36.39 27.01 2.28
C LYS A 2 34.88 26.88 2.05
N ASN A 3 34.41 27.02 0.80
CA ASN A 3 32.97 27.12 0.50
C ASN A 3 32.42 25.91 -0.27
N LEU A 4 33.27 25.01 -0.79
CA LEU A 4 32.82 23.81 -1.51
C LEU A 4 32.36 22.67 -0.58
N SER A 5 32.99 22.53 0.60
CA SER A 5 32.68 21.44 1.55
C SER A 5 31.30 21.60 2.21
N SER A 6 30.78 22.82 2.31
CA SER A 6 29.45 23.09 2.90
C SER A 6 28.32 22.80 1.93
N LEU A 7 28.52 23.04 0.63
CA LEU A 7 27.50 22.79 -0.40
C LEU A 7 27.23 21.29 -0.60
N ILE A 8 28.28 20.46 -0.52
CA ILE A 8 28.18 19.00 -0.67
C ILE A 8 27.38 18.38 0.48
N LEU A 9 27.57 18.88 1.72
CA LEU A 9 26.83 18.42 2.90
C LEU A 9 25.32 18.76 2.83
N VAL A 10 24.97 19.92 2.28
CA VAL A 10 23.57 20.33 2.11
C VAL A 10 22.87 19.50 1.02
N VAL A 11 23.55 19.22 -0.10
CA VAL A 11 23.00 18.36 -1.16
C VAL A 11 22.80 16.92 -0.66
N LEU A 12 23.73 16.40 0.15
CA LEU A 12 23.59 15.09 0.79
C LEU A 12 22.43 15.04 1.81
N ALA A 13 22.25 16.10 2.60
CA ALA A 13 21.12 16.18 3.55
C ALA A 13 19.77 16.25 2.83
N ILE A 14 19.69 16.99 1.72
CA ILE A 14 18.46 17.08 0.90
C ILE A 14 18.17 15.73 0.22
N SER A 15 19.18 15.03 -0.29
CA SER A 15 18.98 13.72 -0.93
C SER A 15 18.62 12.61 0.07
N VAL A 16 19.07 12.68 1.32
CA VAL A 16 18.60 11.79 2.40
C VAL A 16 17.17 12.12 2.86
N LEU A 17 16.75 13.39 2.79
CA LEU A 17 15.36 13.80 3.04
C LEU A 17 14.38 13.32 1.96
N PHE A 18 14.85 13.11 0.73
CA PHE A 18 14.04 12.46 -0.32
C PHE A 18 13.87 10.94 -0.10
N VAL A 19 14.69 10.31 0.75
CA VAL A 19 14.53 8.89 1.13
C VAL A 19 13.52 8.74 2.28
N SER A 20 13.32 9.76 3.11
CA SER A 20 12.35 9.73 4.22
C SER A 20 10.98 10.35 3.90
N ALA A 21 10.80 10.93 2.72
CA ALA A 21 9.49 11.39 2.22
C ALA A 21 8.75 10.34 1.37
N GLY A 22 9.12 9.06 1.52
CA GLY A 22 8.34 7.93 1.03
C GLY A 22 7.14 7.64 1.92
N CYS A 23 6.31 8.64 2.21
CA CYS A 23 4.87 8.33 2.31
C CYS A 23 4.50 7.93 0.89
N SER A 24 4.68 6.66 0.56
CA SER A 24 4.23 6.10 -0.69
C SER A 24 2.77 5.75 -0.50
N SER A 25 1.94 5.91 -1.53
CA SER A 25 0.55 5.40 -1.53
C SER A 25 0.44 3.95 -1.07
N ALA A 26 1.51 3.17 -1.21
CA ALA A 26 1.66 1.83 -0.66
C ALA A 26 1.49 1.76 0.87
N GLY A 27 2.16 2.61 1.65
CA GLY A 27 2.09 2.52 3.13
C GLY A 27 0.72 2.87 3.68
N LYS A 28 0.02 3.84 3.08
CA LYS A 28 -1.37 4.16 3.46
C LYS A 28 -2.34 3.06 3.01
N ALA A 29 -2.14 2.50 1.82
CA ALA A 29 -2.91 1.36 1.35
C ALA A 29 -2.70 0.14 2.25
N GLU A 30 -1.47 -0.18 2.68
CA GLU A 30 -1.16 -1.29 3.59
C GLU A 30 -1.92 -1.21 4.91
N GLU A 31 -1.92 -0.04 5.55
CA GLU A 31 -2.67 0.19 6.79
C GLU A 31 -4.18 -0.04 6.58
N ASP A 32 -4.73 0.53 5.50
CA ASP A 32 -6.16 0.41 5.19
C ASP A 32 -6.53 -1.04 4.80
N ILE A 33 -5.63 -1.79 4.14
CA ILE A 33 -5.82 -3.21 3.79
C ILE A 33 -5.92 -4.04 5.05
N GLN A 34 -4.99 -3.86 5.99
CA GLN A 34 -4.96 -4.66 7.21
C GLN A 34 -6.24 -4.47 8.03
N ASN A 35 -6.70 -3.23 8.16
CA ASN A 35 -7.97 -2.91 8.82
C ASN A 35 -9.16 -3.53 8.07
N TYR A 36 -9.20 -3.41 6.75
CA TYR A 36 -10.29 -3.93 5.92
C TYR A 36 -10.37 -5.47 5.96
N VAL A 37 -9.24 -6.16 5.76
CA VAL A 37 -9.16 -7.63 5.82
C VAL A 37 -9.56 -8.14 7.20
N SER A 38 -9.05 -7.53 8.28
CA SER A 38 -9.37 -7.96 9.65
C SER A 38 -10.86 -7.78 9.98
N SER A 39 -11.52 -6.77 9.39
CA SER A 39 -12.94 -6.51 9.58
C SER A 39 -13.86 -7.52 8.88
N LEU A 40 -13.45 -8.01 7.69
CA LEU A 40 -14.25 -8.91 6.87
C LEU A 40 -13.91 -10.40 7.10
N TYR A 41 -12.66 -10.70 7.40
CA TYR A 41 -12.12 -12.04 7.53
C TYR A 41 -11.44 -12.20 8.90
N PRO A 42 -12.22 -12.21 10.00
CA PRO A 42 -11.65 -12.42 11.32
C PRO A 42 -10.98 -13.80 11.40
N GLY A 43 -9.75 -13.85 11.94
CA GLY A 43 -8.95 -15.07 11.99
C GLY A 43 -8.27 -15.43 10.66
N TRP A 44 -8.09 -14.45 9.77
CA TRP A 44 -7.26 -14.59 8.58
C TRP A 44 -6.07 -13.62 8.65
N THR A 45 -4.94 -14.06 8.13
CA THR A 45 -3.68 -13.32 8.12
C THR A 45 -3.22 -13.01 6.70
N ILE A 46 -2.69 -11.80 6.50
CA ILE A 46 -2.09 -11.41 5.21
C ILE A 46 -0.79 -12.20 5.02
N GLN A 47 -0.61 -12.76 3.82
CA GLN A 47 0.55 -13.55 3.43
C GLN A 47 1.41 -12.76 2.43
N GLY A 48 2.65 -12.47 2.82
CA GLY A 48 3.60 -11.73 1.99
C GLY A 48 3.27 -10.23 1.87
N GLU A 49 3.95 -9.54 0.96
CA GLU A 49 3.74 -8.12 0.70
C GLU A 49 2.55 -7.91 -0.26
N PRO A 50 1.57 -7.05 0.09
CA PRO A 50 0.48 -6.69 -0.81
C PRO A 50 1.00 -6.10 -2.11
N GLN A 51 0.44 -6.52 -3.24
CA GLN A 51 0.80 -6.01 -4.55
C GLN A 51 0.00 -4.73 -4.83
N VAL A 52 0.58 -3.58 -4.48
CA VAL A 52 -0.05 -2.27 -4.66
C VAL A 52 0.37 -1.65 -6.00
N MET A 53 -0.59 -1.27 -6.82
CA MET A 53 -0.34 -0.44 -7.99
C MET A 53 0.09 0.97 -7.59
N HIS A 54 1.19 1.48 -8.17
CA HIS A 54 1.73 2.80 -7.80
C HIS A 54 0.90 4.00 -8.29
N TYR A 55 -0.04 3.77 -9.19
CA TYR A 55 -0.89 4.82 -9.75
C TYR A 55 -2.35 4.37 -9.82
N ASP A 56 -3.23 5.35 -9.63
CA ASP A 56 -4.66 5.25 -9.90
C ASP A 56 -4.84 5.32 -11.42
N SER A 57 -5.34 4.23 -12.00
CA SER A 57 -5.45 4.06 -13.45
C SER A 57 -6.72 4.68 -14.03
N ASP A 58 -7.73 4.87 -13.21
CA ASP A 58 -9.10 5.20 -13.57
C ASP A 58 -9.55 6.57 -13.03
N GLY A 59 -8.71 7.21 -12.20
CA GLY A 59 -8.91 8.55 -11.67
C GLY A 59 -9.98 8.59 -10.59
N ASP A 60 -10.28 7.47 -9.94
CA ASP A 60 -11.34 7.35 -8.92
C ASP A 60 -10.84 7.66 -7.50
N GLY A 61 -9.55 7.97 -7.34
CA GLY A 61 -8.92 8.25 -6.05
C GLY A 61 -8.38 7.01 -5.33
N TYR A 62 -8.50 5.82 -5.93
CA TYR A 62 -8.05 4.55 -5.35
C TYR A 62 -6.93 3.93 -6.18
N VAL A 63 -6.02 3.22 -5.51
CA VAL A 63 -5.06 2.31 -6.13
C VAL A 63 -5.56 0.88 -6.04
N SER A 64 -5.31 0.11 -7.10
CA SER A 64 -5.59 -1.32 -7.12
C SER A 64 -4.57 -2.07 -6.26
N VAL A 65 -5.04 -2.98 -5.41
CA VAL A 65 -4.20 -3.79 -4.54
C VAL A 65 -4.64 -5.23 -4.58
N ASP A 66 -3.72 -6.14 -4.86
CA ASP A 66 -3.96 -7.58 -4.71
C ASP A 66 -3.26 -8.09 -3.45
N VAL A 67 -4.03 -8.70 -2.55
CA VAL A 67 -3.53 -9.23 -1.28
C VAL A 67 -3.86 -10.71 -1.15
N ARG A 68 -2.90 -11.50 -0.69
CA ARG A 68 -3.12 -12.90 -0.32
C ARG A 68 -3.42 -12.98 1.17
N ILE A 69 -4.47 -13.70 1.53
CA ILE A 69 -4.84 -13.96 2.91
C ILE A 69 -4.94 -15.45 3.17
N LYS A 70 -4.67 -15.87 4.41
CA LYS A 70 -4.72 -17.25 4.86
C LYS A 70 -5.54 -17.38 6.13
N SER A 71 -6.44 -18.36 6.15
CA SER A 71 -7.22 -18.72 7.33
C SER A 71 -6.34 -19.38 8.38
N ASP A 72 -6.35 -18.87 9.61
CA ASP A 72 -5.57 -19.44 10.71
C ASP A 72 -6.16 -20.78 11.17
N SER A 73 -7.46 -21.00 11.00
CA SER A 73 -8.14 -22.22 11.44
C SER A 73 -8.13 -23.36 10.42
N THR A 74 -8.20 -23.03 9.13
CA THR A 74 -8.29 -24.04 8.05
C THR A 74 -7.04 -24.13 7.19
N GLY A 75 -6.15 -23.13 7.26
CA GLY A 75 -4.99 -23.01 6.38
C GLY A 75 -5.33 -22.66 4.93
N GLU A 76 -6.61 -22.39 4.64
CA GLU A 76 -7.09 -22.02 3.30
C GLU A 76 -6.52 -20.66 2.88
N GLU A 77 -6.01 -20.56 1.64
CA GLU A 77 -5.47 -19.32 1.08
C GLU A 77 -6.40 -18.74 0.03
N LYS A 78 -6.53 -17.41 0.01
CA LYS A 78 -7.33 -16.66 -0.97
C LYS A 78 -6.62 -15.41 -1.43
N MET A 79 -6.87 -15.02 -2.66
CA MET A 79 -6.46 -13.73 -3.20
C MET A 79 -7.64 -12.77 -3.19
N LEU A 80 -7.45 -11.56 -2.68
CA LEU A 80 -8.43 -10.50 -2.68
C LEU A 80 -7.92 -9.35 -3.56
N ALA A 81 -8.72 -8.94 -4.53
CA ALA A 81 -8.51 -7.69 -5.24
C ALA A 81 -9.26 -6.56 -4.52
N LEU A 82 -8.51 -5.56 -4.08
CA LEU A 82 -8.98 -4.41 -3.33
C LEU A 82 -8.68 -3.12 -4.10
N SER A 83 -9.48 -2.10 -3.86
CA SER A 83 -9.21 -0.72 -4.25
C SER A 83 -9.02 0.05 -2.95
N CYS A 84 -7.80 0.53 -2.72
CA CYS A 84 -7.43 1.22 -1.49
C CYS A 84 -7.07 2.66 -1.77
N THR A 85 -7.30 3.52 -0.79
CA THR A 85 -7.10 4.95 -0.94
C THR A 85 -5.66 5.28 -1.35
N LYS A 86 -5.50 6.10 -2.39
CA LYS A 86 -4.19 6.65 -2.76
C LYS A 86 -3.76 7.72 -1.75
N LEU A 87 -2.47 7.80 -1.43
CA LEU A 87 -1.97 8.89 -0.61
C LEU A 87 -2.30 10.26 -1.23
N GLY A 88 -2.84 11.16 -0.41
CA GLY A 88 -3.26 12.50 -0.82
C GLY A 88 -4.72 12.58 -1.29
N SER A 89 -5.46 11.46 -1.30
CA SER A 89 -6.92 11.49 -1.45
C SER A 89 -7.59 11.95 -0.14
N LEU A 90 -8.74 12.62 -0.26
CA LEU A 90 -9.59 13.00 0.88
C LEU A 90 -10.43 11.82 1.37
N ASP A 91 -10.63 10.82 0.52
CA ASP A 91 -11.25 9.55 0.89
C ASP A 91 -10.26 8.71 1.71
N SER A 92 -10.75 7.76 2.50
CA SER A 92 -9.91 6.84 3.29
C SER A 92 -10.54 5.45 3.31
N GLY A 93 -9.70 4.41 3.40
CA GLY A 93 -10.12 3.03 3.45
C GLY A 93 -9.93 2.23 2.15
N CYS A 94 -10.36 0.98 2.21
CA CYS A 94 -10.35 0.04 1.10
C CYS A 94 -11.76 -0.46 0.79
N LYS A 95 -11.99 -0.84 -0.46
CA LYS A 95 -13.20 -1.51 -0.95
C LYS A 95 -12.80 -2.74 -1.75
N ALA A 96 -13.59 -3.81 -1.71
CA ALA A 96 -13.38 -4.95 -2.58
C ALA A 96 -13.65 -4.54 -4.04
N ARG A 97 -12.77 -4.95 -4.98
CA ARG A 97 -12.99 -4.73 -6.41
C ARG A 97 -13.99 -5.76 -6.92
N VAL A 98 -15.17 -5.28 -7.32
CA VAL A 98 -16.18 -6.13 -7.96
C VAL A 98 -15.63 -6.58 -9.31
N GLY A 99 -15.27 -7.87 -9.40
CA GLY A 99 -14.64 -8.46 -10.60
C GLY A 99 -13.29 -9.12 -10.36
N GLY A 100 -12.67 -8.94 -9.18
CA GLY A 100 -11.39 -9.57 -8.85
C GLY A 100 -11.50 -10.88 -8.08
N MET A 101 -12.58 -11.64 -8.28
CA MET A 101 -12.76 -12.93 -7.62
C MET A 101 -13.00 -14.05 -8.63
N SER A 102 -12.15 -15.07 -8.50
CA SER A 102 -12.24 -16.41 -9.07
C SER A 102 -11.60 -16.62 -10.44
N GLN A 103 -10.37 -17.12 -10.43
CA GLN A 103 -10.07 -18.35 -11.18
C GLN A 103 -9.19 -19.27 -10.32
N ASN A 104 -9.87 -20.31 -9.80
CA ASN A 104 -9.41 -21.68 -9.52
C ASN A 104 -8.04 -21.91 -8.84
#